data_AF-A0AAD9MS68-F1
#
_entry.id   AF-A0AAD9MS68-F1
#
_cell.length_a   1.000
_cell.length_b   1.000
_cell.length_c   1.000
_cell.angle_alpha   90.00
_cell.angle_beta   90.00
_cell.angle_gamma   90.00
#
_symmetry.space_group_name_H-M   'P 1'
#
loop_
_entity.id
_entity.type
_entity.pdbx_description
1 polymer ?
#
loop_
_entity_poly.entity_id
_entity_poly.type
_entity_poly.pdbx_seq_one_letter_code
_entity_poly.pdbx_strand_id
1 'polypeptide(L)'
;MSLSEGPDDKYDATIDIEEERRILEKLKEARQDEMFPDEVDTPQDTPARVRFQKYRGLKSFRTSLWDPKENLPADYARIYQFANFRHTKKRVLADNGEKGALPGWFVTVHVANVPKAFMDSYQKGTPVILFGLLRHEQKMSVLHFLLKRHPTNHRPIRSKERMVFHCGFRRFFGLPRIFSAHPWHQTQGCHDLVATGNLLSVDPDRIIAKRIVLSGHPFKINKKSVVVRYLFFNREDILWFKPVELYTKWGRRGHIKEPLGTHGHMKCVFDGQLKSQDTILMNLYKRVYPKWTYISQVHSPDISTQAPSSAASSTLDTKMDELFD
;
A
#
# COMPACT_ATOMS: atom_id res chain seq x y z
N MET A 1 23.95 -45.87 25.75
CA MET A 1 22.56 -45.48 25.42
C MET A 1 22.65 -44.23 24.56
N SER A 2 22.65 -44.42 23.23
CA SER A 2 22.64 -43.32 22.26
C SER A 2 21.18 -42.88 22.06
N LEU A 3 20.87 -41.65 22.45
CA LEU A 3 19.58 -41.01 22.17
C LEU A 3 19.41 -40.92 20.66
N SER A 4 18.44 -41.63 20.12
CA SER A 4 18.03 -41.49 18.72
C SER A 4 17.34 -40.13 18.55
N GLU A 5 17.91 -39.26 17.72
CA GLU A 5 17.29 -38.00 17.29
C GLU A 5 15.91 -38.29 16.69
N GLY A 6 14.89 -37.58 17.18
CA GLY A 6 13.50 -37.82 16.81
C GLY A 6 13.20 -37.25 15.42
N PRO A 7 12.12 -37.70 14.76
CA PRO A 7 11.66 -37.12 13.50
C PRO A 7 11.25 -35.63 13.61
N ASP A 8 11.10 -35.10 14.83
CA ASP A 8 10.77 -33.70 15.11
C ASP A 8 11.96 -32.75 14.86
N ASP A 9 13.21 -33.19 15.04
CA ASP A 9 14.40 -32.35 14.89
C ASP A 9 14.65 -31.88 13.45
N LYS A 10 13.99 -32.52 12.46
CA LYS A 10 14.03 -32.14 11.04
C LYS A 10 13.08 -31.00 10.67
N TYR A 11 12.05 -30.74 11.47
CA TYR A 11 11.09 -29.66 11.20
C TYR A 11 11.73 -28.29 11.48
N ASP A 12 12.47 -28.18 12.58
CA ASP A 12 13.15 -26.94 12.99
C ASP A 12 14.29 -26.53 12.07
N ALA A 13 14.89 -27.48 11.33
CA ALA A 13 15.96 -27.20 10.37
C ALA A 13 15.51 -26.50 9.09
N THR A 14 14.21 -26.51 8.78
CA THR A 14 13.64 -25.99 7.52
C THR A 14 12.88 -24.66 7.71
N ILE A 15 12.57 -24.30 8.96
CA ILE A 15 11.75 -23.13 9.28
C ILE A 15 12.65 -21.93 9.56
N ASP A 16 12.56 -20.88 8.73
CA ASP A 16 13.16 -19.60 9.03
C ASP A 16 12.31 -18.86 10.08
N ILE A 17 12.72 -19.00 11.35
CA ILE A 17 12.07 -18.41 12.52
C ILE A 17 11.88 -16.88 12.38
N GLU A 18 12.81 -16.20 11.70
CA GLU A 18 12.75 -14.75 11.49
C GLU A 18 11.67 -14.38 10.46
N GLU A 19 11.49 -15.19 9.42
CA GLU A 19 10.41 -15.01 8.44
C GLU A 19 9.03 -15.24 9.07
N GLU A 20 8.88 -16.32 9.85
CA GLU A 20 7.64 -16.60 10.56
C GLU A 20 7.27 -15.47 11.54
N ARG A 21 8.25 -14.98 12.30
CA ARG A 21 8.06 -13.84 13.22
C ARG A 21 7.55 -12.61 12.48
N ARG A 22 8.09 -12.30 11.30
CA ARG A 22 7.66 -11.16 10.47
C ARG A 22 6.25 -11.34 9.93
N ILE A 23 5.90 -12.55 9.50
CA ILE A 23 4.55 -12.86 9.03
C ILE A 23 3.55 -12.71 10.19
N LEU A 24 3.90 -13.22 11.36
CA LEU A 24 3.09 -13.10 12.58
C LEU A 24 2.88 -11.63 12.97
N GLU A 25 3.94 -10.82 12.92
CA GLU A 25 3.87 -9.38 13.18
C GLU A 25 2.96 -8.68 12.17
N LYS A 26 3.12 -8.96 10.87
CA LYS A 26 2.27 -8.41 9.80
C LYS A 26 0.79 -8.78 9.99
N LEU A 27 0.50 -9.99 10.45
CA LEU A 27 -0.86 -10.46 10.77
C LEU A 27 -1.42 -9.79 12.02
N LYS A 28 -0.59 -9.55 13.04
CA LYS A 28 -0.99 -8.82 14.25
C LYS A 28 -1.31 -7.36 13.94
N GLU A 29 -0.45 -6.69 13.17
CA GLU A 29 -0.68 -5.32 12.70
C GLU A 29 -1.96 -5.20 11.87
N ALA A 30 -2.20 -6.12 10.93
CA ALA A 30 -3.40 -6.11 10.10
C ALA A 30 -4.68 -6.26 10.93
N ARG A 31 -4.69 -7.18 11.91
CA ARG A 31 -5.82 -7.32 12.85
C ARG A 31 -6.03 -6.08 13.69
N GLN A 32 -4.94 -5.44 14.14
CA GLN A 32 -5.03 -4.21 14.93
C GLN A 32 -5.60 -3.05 14.10
N ASP A 33 -5.15 -2.87 12.86
CA ASP A 33 -5.67 -1.84 11.94
C ASP A 33 -7.14 -2.08 11.56
N GLU A 34 -7.56 -3.35 11.43
CA GLU A 34 -8.97 -3.70 11.22
C GLU A 34 -9.85 -3.31 12.42
N MET A 35 -9.38 -3.57 13.64
CA MET A 35 -10.09 -3.20 14.87
C MET A 35 -10.06 -1.69 15.14
N PHE A 36 -8.94 -1.03 14.85
CA PHE A 36 -8.65 0.36 15.21
C PHE A 36 -8.03 1.09 14.01
N PRO A 37 -8.85 1.44 13.00
CA PRO A 37 -8.35 1.98 11.75
C PRO A 37 -7.71 3.35 11.93
N ASP A 38 -6.46 3.49 11.48
CA ASP A 38 -5.65 4.70 11.54
C ASP A 38 -5.43 5.27 12.98
N GLU A 39 -5.74 4.52 14.04
CA GLU A 39 -5.48 4.97 15.43
C GLU A 39 -3.97 4.97 15.69
N VAL A 40 -3.46 6.10 16.19
CA VAL A 40 -2.04 6.29 16.49
C VAL A 40 -1.91 6.95 17.85
N ASP A 41 -1.10 6.34 18.72
CA ASP A 41 -0.81 6.91 20.04
C ASP A 41 0.04 8.17 19.93
N THR A 42 -0.24 9.14 20.79
CA THR A 42 0.60 10.33 20.89
C THR A 42 1.89 9.99 21.63
N PRO A 43 3.07 10.30 21.05
CA PRO A 43 4.33 10.03 21.73
C PRO A 43 4.46 10.95 22.96
N GLN A 44 4.99 10.41 24.05
CA GLN A 44 5.29 11.19 25.26
C GLN A 44 6.61 11.96 25.12
N ASP A 45 7.59 11.38 24.45
CA ASP A 45 8.95 11.95 24.35
C ASP A 45 9.04 13.17 23.42
N THR A 46 8.16 13.25 22.42
CA THR A 46 8.17 14.31 21.40
C THR A 46 6.85 15.08 21.41
N PRO A 47 6.88 16.43 21.45
CA PRO A 47 5.67 17.24 21.36
C PRO A 47 4.84 16.87 20.13
N ALA A 48 3.53 16.71 20.31
CA ALA A 48 2.62 16.27 19.26
C ALA A 48 2.60 17.26 18.08
N ARG A 49 2.77 18.57 18.35
CA ARG A 49 2.88 19.60 17.31
C ARG A 49 4.07 19.38 16.37
N VAL A 50 5.18 18.85 16.88
CA VAL A 50 6.37 18.55 16.07
C VAL A 50 6.17 17.25 15.31
N ARG A 51 5.69 16.20 15.99
CA ARG A 51 5.42 14.88 15.38
C ARG A 51 4.43 14.97 14.22
N PHE A 52 3.39 15.79 14.39
CA PHE A 52 2.29 15.96 13.45
C PHE A 52 2.28 17.33 12.75
N GLN A 53 3.43 18.02 12.67
CA GLN A 53 3.54 19.36 12.08
C GLN A 53 2.98 19.46 10.65
N LYS A 54 3.11 18.39 9.86
CA LYS A 54 2.64 18.32 8.46
C LYS A 54 1.17 17.94 8.32
N TYR A 55 0.47 17.72 9.44
CA TYR A 55 -0.93 17.36 9.46
C TYR A 55 -1.81 18.58 9.75
N ARG A 56 -3.04 18.54 9.25
CA ARG A 56 -4.08 19.54 9.52
C ARG A 56 -5.38 18.87 9.94
N GLY A 57 -6.13 19.54 10.80
CA GLY A 57 -7.53 19.18 11.06
C GLY A 57 -8.41 19.67 9.91
N LEU A 58 -9.36 18.84 9.50
CA LEU A 58 -10.38 19.22 8.52
C LEU A 58 -11.75 19.05 9.16
N LYS A 59 -12.63 20.04 8.97
CA LYS A 59 -14.03 19.96 9.44
C LYS A 59 -14.80 18.84 8.72
N SER A 60 -14.53 18.65 7.44
CA SER A 60 -15.13 17.59 6.63
C SER A 60 -14.21 17.25 5.49
N PHE A 61 -13.84 15.98 5.36
CA PHE A 61 -12.96 15.52 4.29
C PHE A 61 -13.55 15.74 2.89
N ARG A 62 -14.88 15.75 2.76
CA ARG A 62 -15.57 15.88 1.46
C ARG A 62 -15.75 17.32 0.99
N THR A 63 -15.89 18.26 1.93
CA THR A 63 -16.32 19.63 1.62
C THR A 63 -15.26 20.68 1.94
N SER A 64 -14.29 20.37 2.80
CA SER A 64 -13.19 21.29 3.06
C SER A 64 -12.30 21.42 1.83
N LEU A 65 -11.92 22.66 1.52
CA LEU A 65 -11.03 22.96 0.41
C LEU A 65 -9.62 22.47 0.73
N TRP A 66 -9.02 21.77 -0.22
CA TRP A 66 -7.62 21.35 -0.18
C TRP A 66 -7.01 21.63 -1.54
N ASP A 67 -6.00 22.51 -1.60
CA ASP A 67 -5.32 22.85 -2.85
C ASP A 67 -4.47 21.67 -3.38
N PRO A 68 -4.72 21.18 -4.60
CA PRO A 68 -3.90 20.16 -5.27
C PRO A 68 -2.46 20.58 -5.57
N LYS A 69 -2.08 21.84 -5.45
CA LYS A 69 -0.70 22.30 -5.72
C LYS A 69 0.08 22.71 -4.48
N GLU A 70 -0.49 22.47 -3.30
CA GLU A 70 0.16 22.77 -2.03
C GLU A 70 1.27 21.75 -1.70
N ASN A 71 2.46 22.22 -1.32
CA ASN A 71 3.57 21.39 -0.82
C ASN A 71 3.96 20.24 -1.77
N LEU A 72 4.04 20.51 -3.08
CA LEU A 72 4.41 19.52 -4.10
C LEU A 72 5.88 19.05 -3.94
N PRO A 73 6.16 17.74 -4.05
CA PRO A 73 7.53 17.24 -4.11
C PRO A 73 8.24 17.68 -5.39
N ALA A 74 9.57 17.76 -5.36
CA ALA A 74 10.38 18.08 -6.54
C ALA A 74 10.13 17.11 -7.72
N ASP A 75 9.82 15.84 -7.43
CA ASP A 75 9.49 14.83 -8.44
C ASP A 75 8.28 15.22 -9.32
N TYR A 76 7.35 16.02 -8.79
CA TYR A 76 6.18 16.49 -9.54
C TYR A 76 6.53 17.52 -10.61
N ALA A 77 7.72 18.13 -10.57
CA ALA A 77 8.19 18.98 -11.66
C ALA A 77 8.61 18.17 -12.91
N ARG A 78 8.87 16.86 -12.75
CA ARG A 78 9.35 15.98 -13.83
C ARG A 78 8.24 15.26 -14.58
N ILE A 79 7.04 15.21 -14.00
CA ILE A 79 5.91 14.49 -14.60
C ILE A 79 5.15 15.38 -15.58
N TYR A 80 4.49 14.73 -16.52
CA TYR A 80 3.61 15.38 -17.47
C TYR A 80 2.18 15.44 -16.96
N GLN A 81 1.59 16.63 -16.96
CA GLN A 81 0.20 16.86 -16.59
C GLN A 81 -0.64 17.12 -17.85
N PHE A 82 -1.76 16.42 -17.96
CA PHE A 82 -2.75 16.69 -19.00
C PHE A 82 -3.70 17.79 -18.51
N ALA A 83 -3.97 18.79 -19.36
CA ALA A 83 -5.02 19.77 -19.06
C ALA A 83 -6.42 19.11 -19.03
N ASN A 84 -6.68 18.21 -19.98
CA ASN A 84 -7.87 17.37 -20.00
C ASN A 84 -7.53 16.01 -20.60
N PHE A 85 -7.37 15.00 -19.73
CA PHE A 85 -7.02 13.65 -20.15
C PHE A 85 -8.08 13.02 -21.06
N ARG A 86 -9.37 13.18 -20.73
CA ARG A 86 -10.47 12.57 -21.50
C ARG A 86 -10.53 13.09 -22.94
N HIS A 87 -10.40 14.40 -23.11
CA HIS A 87 -10.41 15.02 -24.44
C HIS A 87 -9.16 14.63 -25.25
N THR A 88 -7.98 14.65 -24.61
CA THR A 88 -6.72 14.24 -25.26
C THR A 88 -6.78 12.78 -25.70
N LYS A 89 -7.28 11.88 -24.85
CA LYS A 89 -7.49 10.46 -25.18
C LYS A 89 -8.39 10.29 -26.40
N LYS A 90 -9.55 10.97 -26.44
CA LYS A 90 -10.49 10.89 -27.58
C LYS A 90 -9.83 11.35 -28.88
N ARG A 91 -9.07 12.45 -28.84
CA ARG A 91 -8.36 12.98 -30.01
C ARG A 91 -7.26 12.05 -30.52
N VAL A 92 -6.45 11.49 -29.61
CA VAL A 92 -5.34 10.58 -29.99
C VAL A 92 -5.86 9.25 -30.52
N LEU A 93 -7.00 8.76 -30.01
CA LEU A 93 -7.62 7.53 -30.52
C LEU A 93 -8.35 7.74 -31.85
N ALA A 94 -8.84 8.95 -32.13
CA ALA A 94 -9.47 9.29 -33.42
C ALA A 94 -8.42 9.54 -34.52
N ASP A 95 -7.17 9.81 -34.13
CA ASP A 95 -6.02 9.91 -35.03
C ASP A 95 -5.64 8.51 -35.52
N ASN A 96 -6.43 7.97 -36.45
CA ASN A 96 -6.10 6.78 -37.21
C ASN A 96 -4.91 7.15 -38.09
N GLY A 97 -3.69 6.81 -37.68
CA GLY A 97 -2.48 7.08 -38.46
C GLY A 97 -2.57 6.46 -39.85
N GLU A 98 -3.05 7.23 -40.83
CA GLU A 98 -3.28 6.79 -42.22
C GLU A 98 -1.99 6.46 -42.98
N LYS A 99 -0.82 6.58 -42.34
CA LYS A 99 0.48 6.36 -42.95
C LYS A 99 1.23 5.28 -42.17
N GLY A 100 1.14 4.03 -42.63
CA GLY A 100 1.86 2.91 -42.03
C GLY A 100 1.58 1.57 -42.70
N ALA A 101 2.27 0.53 -42.22
CA ALA A 101 1.98 -0.85 -42.60
C ALA A 101 0.58 -1.26 -42.10
N LEU A 102 -0.20 -1.90 -42.97
CA LEU A 102 -1.55 -2.34 -42.64
C LEU A 102 -1.52 -3.69 -41.90
N PRO A 103 -2.53 -3.99 -41.06
CA PRO A 103 -2.65 -5.30 -40.43
C PRO A 103 -2.60 -6.44 -41.44
N GLY A 104 -1.84 -7.50 -41.14
CA GLY A 104 -1.68 -8.69 -42.00
C GLY A 104 -0.42 -8.70 -42.87
N TRP A 105 0.33 -7.60 -42.94
CA TRP A 105 1.59 -7.56 -43.67
C TRP A 105 2.73 -8.21 -42.88
N PHE A 106 3.55 -9.02 -43.55
CA PHE A 106 4.81 -9.50 -42.99
C PHE A 106 5.86 -8.42 -43.14
N VAL A 107 6.35 -7.89 -42.01
CA VAL A 107 7.27 -6.75 -41.98
C VAL A 107 8.53 -7.09 -41.20
N THR A 108 9.65 -6.50 -41.62
CA THR A 108 10.92 -6.53 -40.87
C THR A 108 11.12 -5.16 -40.22
N VAL A 109 11.25 -5.15 -38.89
CA VAL A 109 11.39 -3.91 -38.10
C VAL A 109 12.83 -3.75 -37.65
N HIS A 110 13.48 -2.67 -38.09
CA HIS A 110 14.82 -2.30 -37.64
C HIS A 110 14.71 -1.31 -36.47
N VAL A 111 15.07 -1.75 -35.27
CA VAL A 111 15.00 -0.92 -34.05
C VAL A 111 16.40 -0.40 -33.69
N ALA A 112 16.51 0.90 -33.46
CA ALA A 112 17.76 1.53 -33.05
C ALA A 112 18.01 1.37 -31.53
N ASN A 113 19.28 1.31 -31.15
CA ASN A 113 19.74 1.38 -29.76
C ASN A 113 19.18 0.28 -28.82
N VAL A 114 19.15 -0.96 -29.31
CA VAL A 114 18.77 -2.11 -28.49
C VAL A 114 19.96 -2.53 -27.60
N PRO A 115 19.80 -2.64 -26.27
CA PRO A 115 20.87 -3.06 -25.37
C PRO A 115 21.34 -4.50 -25.69
N LYS A 116 22.67 -4.72 -25.69
CA LYS A 116 23.25 -6.07 -25.89
C LYS A 116 22.74 -7.09 -24.87
N ALA A 117 22.54 -6.65 -23.63
CA ALA A 117 21.98 -7.47 -22.55
C ALA A 117 20.63 -8.13 -22.91
N PHE A 118 19.82 -7.50 -23.77
CA PHE A 118 18.58 -8.11 -24.25
C PHE A 118 18.87 -9.32 -25.14
N MET A 119 19.83 -9.19 -26.07
CA MET A 119 20.24 -10.29 -26.95
C MET A 119 20.85 -11.46 -26.17
N ASP A 120 21.63 -11.16 -25.13
CA ASP A 120 22.23 -12.17 -24.27
C ASP A 120 21.18 -12.93 -23.45
N SER A 121 20.12 -12.23 -23.02
CA SER A 121 19.00 -12.83 -22.27
C SER A 121 18.00 -13.60 -23.14
N TYR A 122 18.07 -13.44 -24.47
CA TYR A 122 17.09 -14.01 -25.39
C TYR A 122 17.35 -15.51 -25.61
N GLN A 123 16.46 -16.34 -25.07
CA GLN A 123 16.45 -17.78 -25.33
C GLN A 123 15.57 -18.12 -26.53
N LYS A 124 16.04 -19.04 -27.39
CA LYS A 124 15.26 -19.56 -28.51
C LYS A 124 13.98 -20.21 -27.97
N GLY A 125 12.83 -19.56 -28.18
CA GLY A 125 11.52 -20.04 -27.71
C GLY A 125 10.72 -19.00 -26.92
N THR A 126 11.35 -17.93 -26.41
CA THR A 126 10.60 -16.83 -25.77
C THR A 126 9.99 -15.92 -26.85
N PRO A 127 8.67 -15.65 -26.84
CA PRO A 127 8.05 -14.76 -27.82
C PRO A 127 8.45 -13.30 -27.57
N VAL A 128 8.85 -12.60 -28.63
CA VAL A 128 9.08 -11.15 -28.61
C VAL A 128 7.86 -10.45 -29.18
N ILE A 129 7.23 -9.60 -28.38
CA ILE A 129 6.05 -8.83 -28.78
C ILE A 129 6.45 -7.37 -28.91
N LEU A 130 6.18 -6.79 -30.07
CA LEU A 130 6.36 -5.36 -30.34
C LEU A 130 4.98 -4.68 -30.39
N PHE A 131 4.87 -3.50 -29.79
CA PHE A 131 3.66 -2.69 -29.85
C PHE A 131 4.00 -1.23 -30.10
N GLY A 132 3.15 -0.55 -30.87
CA GLY A 132 3.28 0.88 -31.15
C GLY A 132 2.81 1.72 -29.96
N LEU A 133 3.56 2.77 -29.63
CA LEU A 133 3.18 3.69 -28.56
C LEU A 133 2.31 4.82 -29.10
N LEU A 134 1.27 5.17 -28.35
CA LEU A 134 0.44 6.32 -28.69
C LEU A 134 1.16 7.63 -28.34
N ARG A 135 0.66 8.74 -28.92
CA ARG A 135 1.16 10.08 -28.61
C ARG A 135 1.10 10.33 -27.10
N HIS A 136 2.22 10.79 -26.54
CA HIS A 136 2.41 11.08 -25.11
C HIS A 136 2.44 9.88 -24.16
N GLU A 137 2.39 8.63 -24.64
CA GLU A 137 2.46 7.45 -23.77
C GLU A 137 3.87 7.21 -23.18
N GLN A 138 4.91 7.73 -23.84
CA GLN A 138 6.28 7.70 -23.33
C GLN A 138 6.54 8.65 -22.15
N LYS A 139 5.63 9.60 -21.89
CA LYS A 139 5.81 10.60 -20.83
C LYS A 139 5.40 10.01 -19.48
N MET A 140 6.15 10.33 -18.44
CA MET A 140 5.80 9.89 -17.08
C MET A 140 4.66 10.74 -16.50
N SER A 141 3.68 10.11 -15.85
CA SER A 141 2.60 10.80 -15.13
C SER A 141 2.11 9.95 -13.95
N VAL A 142 1.17 10.49 -13.17
CA VAL A 142 0.59 9.78 -12.01
C VAL A 142 -0.61 8.97 -12.46
N LEU A 143 -0.46 7.64 -12.45
CA LEU A 143 -1.50 6.69 -12.84
C LEU A 143 -2.34 6.27 -11.63
N HIS A 144 -3.66 6.22 -11.80
CA HIS A 144 -4.60 5.70 -10.81
C HIS A 144 -5.16 4.36 -11.26
N PHE A 145 -5.02 3.35 -10.41
CA PHE A 145 -5.56 2.01 -10.65
C PHE A 145 -6.72 1.72 -9.69
N LEU A 146 -7.75 1.05 -10.19
CA LEU A 146 -8.76 0.41 -9.37
C LEU A 146 -8.41 -1.07 -9.26
N LEU A 147 -7.93 -1.48 -8.09
CA LEU A 147 -7.48 -2.85 -7.83
C LEU A 147 -8.45 -3.57 -6.90
N LYS A 148 -8.76 -4.81 -7.25
CA LYS A 148 -9.47 -5.77 -6.40
C LYS A 148 -8.49 -6.88 -6.03
N ARG A 149 -8.45 -7.21 -4.74
CA ARG A 149 -7.61 -8.29 -4.24
C ARG A 149 -8.04 -9.64 -4.83
N HIS A 150 -7.07 -10.47 -5.17
CA HIS A 150 -7.34 -11.82 -5.68
C HIS A 150 -7.81 -12.73 -4.53
N PRO A 151 -8.87 -13.54 -4.72
CA PRO A 151 -9.45 -14.35 -3.65
C PRO A 151 -8.49 -15.38 -3.04
N THR A 152 -7.53 -15.91 -3.80
CA THR A 152 -6.62 -16.96 -3.32
C THR A 152 -5.54 -16.43 -2.38
N ASN A 153 -5.28 -15.12 -2.36
CA ASN A 153 -4.19 -14.57 -1.59
C ASN A 153 -4.71 -13.81 -0.36
N HIS A 154 -4.62 -14.47 0.81
CA HIS A 154 -5.04 -13.92 2.10
C HIS A 154 -3.90 -13.23 2.89
N ARG A 155 -2.67 -13.18 2.35
CA ARG A 155 -1.54 -12.48 3.00
C ARG A 155 -1.77 -10.97 3.09
N PRO A 156 -1.68 -10.34 4.27
CA PRO A 156 -1.82 -8.89 4.39
C PRO A 156 -0.74 -8.18 3.57
N ILE A 157 -1.11 -7.08 2.92
CA ILE A 157 -0.22 -6.33 2.02
C ILE A 157 -0.06 -4.93 2.59
N ARG A 158 1.18 -4.53 2.86
CA ARG A 158 1.42 -3.21 3.44
C ARG A 158 1.33 -2.15 2.34
N SER A 159 0.72 -1.02 2.69
CA SER A 159 0.85 0.19 1.88
C SER A 159 2.34 0.50 1.71
N LYS A 160 2.81 0.69 0.46
CA LYS A 160 4.22 0.94 0.07
C LYS A 160 5.10 -0.30 -0.11
N GLU A 161 4.54 -1.49 -0.07
CA GLU A 161 5.24 -2.72 -0.45
C GLU A 161 5.58 -2.75 -1.94
N ARG A 162 6.64 -3.50 -2.29
CA ARG A 162 7.12 -3.57 -3.67
C ARG A 162 6.23 -4.47 -4.52
N MET A 163 5.75 -3.96 -5.65
CA MET A 163 4.89 -4.74 -6.55
C MET A 163 5.35 -4.66 -8.00
N VAL A 164 5.15 -5.77 -8.70
CA VAL A 164 5.24 -5.83 -10.17
C VAL A 164 3.87 -5.46 -10.73
N PHE A 165 3.82 -4.42 -11.56
CA PHE A 165 2.61 -4.00 -12.25
C PHE A 165 2.64 -4.52 -13.67
N HIS A 166 1.58 -5.22 -14.07
CA HIS A 166 1.30 -5.54 -15.46
C HIS A 166 0.20 -4.59 -15.94
N CYS A 167 0.57 -3.56 -16.69
CA CYS A 167 -0.33 -2.53 -17.18
C CYS A 167 -0.33 -2.55 -18.72
N GLY A 168 -1.33 -3.19 -19.31
CA GLY A 168 -1.35 -3.45 -20.76
C GLY A 168 -0.13 -4.30 -21.15
N PHE A 169 0.66 -3.80 -22.11
CA PHE A 169 1.89 -4.45 -22.57
C PHE A 169 3.14 -4.09 -21.75
N ARG A 170 2.99 -3.29 -20.69
CA ARG A 170 4.13 -2.82 -19.88
C ARG A 170 4.21 -3.58 -18.57
N ARG A 171 5.43 -4.01 -18.21
CA ARG A 171 5.79 -4.57 -16.92
C ARG A 171 6.80 -3.65 -16.25
N PHE A 172 6.57 -3.30 -14.99
CA PHE A 172 7.49 -2.46 -14.22
C PHE A 172 7.33 -2.68 -12.72
N PHE A 173 8.38 -2.40 -11.96
CA PHE A 173 8.28 -2.31 -10.50
C PHE A 173 7.77 -0.93 -10.07
N GLY A 174 6.86 -0.91 -9.10
CA GLY A 174 6.40 0.30 -8.39
C GLY A 174 6.45 0.11 -6.88
N LEU A 175 7.00 1.09 -6.15
CA LEU A 175 7.44 0.97 -4.74
C LEU A 175 7.32 2.30 -3.98
N PRO A 176 7.55 2.31 -2.64
CA PRO A 176 8.89 2.59 -2.10
C PRO A 176 9.33 1.78 -0.88
N ARG A 177 10.57 1.27 -0.80
CA ARG A 177 11.83 2.05 -0.66
C ARG A 177 13.07 1.15 -0.94
N ILE A 178 14.16 1.71 -1.51
CA ILE A 178 15.53 1.13 -1.53
C ILE A 178 16.25 1.55 -0.24
N PHE A 179 17.11 0.66 0.29
CA PHE A 179 17.95 0.72 1.51
C PHE A 179 17.34 0.11 2.78
N SER A 180 17.30 -1.22 2.81
CA SER A 180 18.03 -2.00 3.82
C SER A 180 18.64 -3.22 3.11
N ALA A 181 19.86 -3.55 3.46
CA ALA A 181 20.60 -4.67 2.88
C ALA A 181 19.98 -5.99 3.35
N HIS A 182 18.95 -6.47 2.67
CA HIS A 182 18.56 -7.89 2.74
C HIS A 182 18.18 -8.36 1.34
N PRO A 183 18.70 -9.52 0.90
CA PRO A 183 18.37 -10.07 -0.40
C PRO A 183 16.87 -10.29 -0.50
N TRP A 184 16.39 -10.03 -1.70
CA TRP A 184 15.10 -10.43 -2.20
C TRP A 184 14.83 -11.90 -1.86
N HIS A 185 13.98 -12.18 -0.88
CA HIS A 185 13.15 -13.38 -0.97
C HIS A 185 12.03 -13.05 -1.97
N GLN A 186 12.44 -12.90 -3.23
CA GLN A 186 11.59 -13.39 -4.30
C GLN A 186 11.50 -14.87 -3.99
N THR A 187 10.37 -15.32 -3.44
CA THR A 187 10.00 -16.74 -3.43
C THR A 187 10.42 -17.29 -4.78
N GLN A 188 11.45 -18.14 -4.77
CA GLN A 188 12.29 -18.55 -5.89
C GLN A 188 11.57 -18.39 -7.23
N GLY A 189 11.87 -17.33 -7.97
CA GLY A 189 11.39 -17.13 -9.32
C GLY A 189 9.87 -17.25 -9.53
N CYS A 190 8.99 -17.13 -8.54
CA CYS A 190 7.54 -17.25 -8.73
C CYS A 190 6.85 -15.95 -8.33
N HIS A 191 6.08 -15.37 -9.27
CA HIS A 191 5.28 -14.17 -9.01
C HIS A 191 3.89 -14.58 -8.53
N ASP A 192 3.56 -14.23 -7.29
CA ASP A 192 2.22 -14.46 -6.75
C ASP A 192 1.21 -13.42 -7.23
N LEU A 193 0.08 -13.87 -7.77
CA LEU A 193 -1.02 -12.98 -8.14
C LEU A 193 -1.71 -12.43 -6.89
N VAL A 194 -1.52 -11.13 -6.65
CA VAL A 194 -2.04 -10.43 -5.47
C VAL A 194 -3.37 -9.73 -5.73
N ALA A 195 -3.49 -9.03 -6.85
CA ALA A 195 -4.65 -8.22 -7.19
C ALA A 195 -4.82 -8.12 -8.70
N THR A 196 -6.08 -7.98 -9.13
CA THR A 196 -6.47 -7.72 -10.51
C THR A 196 -7.26 -6.42 -10.57
N GLY A 197 -7.19 -5.70 -11.68
CA GLY A 197 -7.85 -4.41 -11.76
C GLY A 197 -7.58 -3.66 -13.05
N ASN A 198 -8.15 -2.47 -13.14
CA ASN A 198 -8.15 -1.64 -14.34
C ASN A 198 -7.52 -0.27 -14.08
N LEU A 199 -6.93 0.31 -15.11
CA LEU A 199 -6.49 1.70 -15.09
C LEU A 199 -7.72 2.63 -15.09
N LEU A 200 -7.81 3.52 -14.10
CA LEU A 200 -8.93 4.45 -13.93
C LEU A 200 -8.68 5.76 -14.68
N SER A 201 -7.65 6.50 -14.29
CA SER A 201 -7.32 7.80 -14.87
C SER A 201 -5.84 8.16 -14.65
N VAL A 202 -5.38 9.20 -15.33
CA VAL A 202 -4.00 9.70 -15.26
C VAL A 202 -4.06 11.18 -14.89
N ASP A 203 -4.03 11.45 -13.58
CA ASP A 203 -4.24 12.80 -13.05
C ASP A 203 -3.34 13.03 -11.81
N PRO A 204 -2.36 13.96 -11.86
CA PRO A 204 -1.51 14.25 -10.70
C PRO A 204 -2.21 15.08 -9.62
N ASP A 205 -3.33 15.72 -9.95
CA ASP A 205 -4.06 16.60 -9.03
C ASP A 205 -4.94 15.84 -8.02
N ARG A 206 -5.17 14.53 -8.23
CA ARG A 206 -5.99 13.73 -7.32
C ARG A 206 -5.32 13.63 -5.95
N ILE A 207 -5.98 14.18 -4.93
CA ILE A 207 -5.45 14.24 -3.58
C ILE A 207 -5.62 12.88 -2.89
N ILE A 208 -4.49 12.32 -2.45
CA ILE A 208 -4.43 11.16 -1.56
C ILE A 208 -4.01 11.67 -0.18
N ALA A 209 -4.87 11.52 0.82
CA ALA A 209 -4.59 11.96 2.18
C ALA A 209 -4.45 10.74 3.10
N LYS A 210 -3.39 10.73 3.91
CA LYS A 210 -3.27 9.84 5.07
C LYS A 210 -3.99 10.48 6.24
N ARG A 211 -4.99 9.77 6.78
CA ARG A 211 -5.61 10.08 8.06
C ARG A 211 -4.78 9.46 9.18
N ILE A 212 -4.75 10.13 10.32
CA ILE A 212 -4.40 9.54 11.62
C ILE A 212 -5.49 9.94 12.60
N VAL A 213 -5.77 9.07 13.56
CA VAL A 213 -6.76 9.29 14.61
C VAL A 213 -6.03 9.26 15.94
N LEU A 214 -6.03 10.38 16.65
CA LEU A 214 -5.52 10.43 18.02
C LEU A 214 -6.67 10.12 18.97
N SER A 215 -6.42 9.26 19.95
CA SER A 215 -7.41 8.80 20.92
C SER A 215 -7.17 9.42 22.30
N GLY A 216 -8.27 9.68 23.01
CA GLY A 216 -8.27 10.24 24.35
C GLY A 216 -9.47 9.74 25.14
N HIS A 217 -9.38 9.82 26.46
CA HIS A 217 -10.41 9.30 27.35
C HIS A 217 -11.03 10.41 28.20
N PRO A 218 -12.36 10.39 28.41
CA PRO A 218 -13.01 11.28 29.35
C PRO A 218 -12.53 10.97 30.78
N PHE A 219 -12.27 12.02 31.55
CA PHE A 219 -11.89 11.94 32.96
C PHE A 219 -13.00 12.44 33.88
N LYS A 220 -13.49 13.67 33.64
CA LYS A 220 -14.60 14.26 34.39
C LYS A 220 -15.66 14.76 33.41
N ILE A 221 -16.91 14.33 33.59
CA ILE A 221 -18.03 14.68 32.72
C ILE A 221 -19.01 15.55 33.51
N ASN A 222 -19.28 16.76 33.00
CA ASN A 222 -20.26 17.69 33.56
C ASN A 222 -21.20 18.18 32.45
N LYS A 223 -22.38 17.55 32.37
CA LYS A 223 -23.36 17.77 31.29
C LYS A 223 -22.68 17.68 29.91
N LYS A 224 -22.50 18.81 29.23
CA LYS A 224 -21.85 18.91 27.90
C LYS A 224 -20.35 19.24 27.95
N SER A 225 -19.83 19.61 29.11
CA SER A 225 -18.41 19.91 29.32
C SER A 225 -17.68 18.68 29.84
N VAL A 226 -16.60 18.28 29.20
CA VAL A 226 -15.83 17.08 29.54
C VAL A 226 -14.35 17.43 29.66
N VAL A 227 -13.71 16.98 30.74
CA VAL A 227 -12.25 17.00 30.86
C VAL A 227 -11.71 15.73 30.24
N VAL A 228 -10.81 15.88 29.26
CA VAL A 228 -10.20 14.80 28.49
C VAL A 228 -8.74 14.64 28.90
N ARG A 229 -8.27 13.39 28.95
CA ARG A 229 -6.87 13.00 29.20
C ARG A 229 -6.33 12.07 28.10
N TYR A 230 -5.01 11.94 28.03
CA TYR A 230 -4.27 11.06 27.12
C TYR A 230 -4.32 11.41 25.62
N LEU A 231 -5.05 12.44 25.21
CA LEU A 231 -4.98 12.93 23.83
C LEU A 231 -3.66 13.65 23.56
N PHE A 232 -3.18 14.45 24.53
CA PHE A 232 -1.90 15.16 24.49
C PHE A 232 -1.26 15.14 25.88
N PHE A 233 0.04 15.41 25.93
CA PHE A 233 0.80 15.49 27.18
C PHE A 233 1.29 16.91 27.50
N ASN A 234 1.36 17.80 26.50
CA ASN A 234 1.81 19.19 26.66
C ASN A 234 0.67 20.19 26.47
N ARG A 235 0.74 21.31 27.20
CA ARG A 235 -0.20 22.44 27.08
C ARG A 235 -0.15 23.12 25.71
N GLU A 236 1.05 23.30 25.15
CA GLU A 236 1.24 23.94 23.84
C GLU A 236 0.59 23.14 22.71
N ASP A 237 0.67 21.81 22.78
CA ASP A 237 0.06 20.92 21.79
C ASP A 237 -1.46 21.12 21.76
N ILE A 238 -2.10 21.24 22.93
CA ILE A 238 -3.55 21.50 23.01
C ILE A 238 -3.92 22.83 22.34
N LEU A 239 -3.11 23.88 22.53
CA LEU A 239 -3.35 25.18 21.91
C LEU A 239 -3.17 25.12 20.40
N TRP A 240 -2.15 24.40 19.92
CA TRP A 240 -1.89 24.20 18.49
C TRP A 240 -3.05 23.49 17.79
N PHE A 241 -3.59 22.44 18.41
CA PHE A 241 -4.70 21.64 17.86
C PHE A 241 -6.09 22.13 18.27
N LYS A 242 -6.21 23.28 18.97
CA LYS A 242 -7.49 23.85 19.40
C LYS A 242 -8.52 24.03 18.27
N PRO A 243 -8.14 24.43 17.03
CA PRO A 243 -9.11 24.59 15.94
C PRO A 243 -9.69 23.27 15.40
N VAL A 244 -9.13 22.12 15.80
CA VAL A 244 -9.53 20.81 15.26
C VAL A 244 -10.80 20.30 15.97
N GLU A 245 -11.74 19.78 15.18
CA GLU A 245 -12.98 19.18 15.69
C GLU A 245 -12.70 17.80 16.30
N LEU A 246 -13.31 17.54 17.46
CA LEU A 246 -13.30 16.25 18.14
C LEU A 246 -14.59 15.50 17.86
N TYR A 247 -14.53 14.18 17.81
CA TYR A 247 -15.70 13.33 17.72
C TYR A 247 -15.57 12.11 18.64
N THR A 248 -16.67 11.43 18.92
CA THR A 248 -16.65 10.17 19.67
C THR A 248 -17.07 8.99 18.81
N LYS A 249 -16.72 7.76 19.23
CA LYS A 249 -17.20 6.52 18.58
C LYS A 249 -18.74 6.45 18.50
N TRP A 250 -19.44 7.14 19.41
CA TRP A 250 -20.91 7.22 19.48
C TRP A 250 -21.50 8.43 18.75
N GLY A 251 -20.73 9.10 17.88
CA GLY A 251 -21.24 10.14 16.98
C GLY A 251 -21.44 11.52 17.59
N ARG A 252 -20.97 11.75 18.83
CA ARG A 252 -20.95 13.10 19.43
C ARG A 252 -19.84 13.93 18.80
N ARG A 253 -20.03 15.24 18.75
CA ARG A 253 -19.09 16.20 18.15
C ARG A 253 -18.79 17.32 19.14
N GLY A 254 -17.55 17.77 19.16
CA GLY A 254 -17.10 18.77 20.11
C GLY A 254 -15.84 19.50 19.68
N HIS A 255 -15.43 20.45 20.52
CA HIS A 255 -14.22 21.24 20.32
C HIS A 255 -13.50 21.47 21.64
N ILE A 256 -12.21 21.77 21.54
CA ILE A 256 -11.37 22.10 22.70
C ILE A 256 -11.70 23.53 23.14
N LYS A 257 -12.06 23.70 24.42
CA LYS A 257 -12.31 25.01 25.02
C LYS A 257 -11.01 25.64 25.54
N GLU A 258 -10.34 24.94 26.44
CA GLU A 258 -9.14 25.43 27.12
C GLU A 258 -8.27 24.26 27.64
N PRO A 259 -6.93 24.41 27.64
CA PRO A 259 -6.05 23.47 28.33
C PRO A 259 -6.15 23.66 29.85
N LEU A 260 -6.06 22.55 30.59
CA LEU A 260 -6.08 22.51 32.06
C LEU A 260 -4.71 22.01 32.55
N GLY A 261 -4.05 22.81 33.38
CA GLY A 261 -2.74 22.45 33.96
C GLY A 261 -1.61 22.29 32.92
N THR A 262 -0.62 21.47 33.26
CA THR A 262 0.62 21.24 32.49
C THR A 262 0.65 19.87 31.82
N HIS A 263 0.03 18.84 32.41
CA HIS A 263 0.07 17.44 31.97
C HIS A 263 -0.89 17.07 30.82
N GLY A 264 -1.23 18.03 29.96
CA GLY A 264 -2.04 17.73 28.77
C GLY A 264 -3.53 17.42 29.02
N HIS A 265 -4.05 17.75 30.20
CA HIS A 265 -5.50 17.75 30.43
C HIS A 265 -6.14 18.91 29.69
N MET A 266 -7.34 18.71 29.17
CA MET A 266 -8.05 19.77 28.46
C MET A 266 -9.56 19.69 28.71
N LYS A 267 -10.20 20.84 28.70
CA LYS A 267 -11.66 20.95 28.76
C LYS A 267 -12.21 21.04 27.36
N CYS A 268 -13.13 20.16 27.04
CA CYS A 268 -13.83 20.10 25.76
C CYS A 268 -15.33 20.30 25.97
N VAL A 269 -15.99 20.83 24.95
CA VAL A 269 -17.44 20.98 24.94
C VAL A 269 -18.00 20.18 23.78
N PHE A 270 -19.01 19.36 24.06
CA PHE A 270 -19.70 18.52 23.08
C PHE A 270 -21.15 18.95 22.90
N ASP A 271 -21.76 18.51 21.80
CA ASP A 271 -23.17 18.71 21.47
C ASP A 271 -24.12 18.09 22.51
N GLY A 272 -23.74 16.92 23.06
CA GLY A 272 -24.49 16.16 24.06
C GLY A 272 -23.62 15.68 25.23
N GLN A 273 -24.25 14.98 26.18
CA GLN A 273 -23.55 14.36 27.30
C GLN A 273 -22.86 13.06 26.85
N LEU A 274 -21.59 12.89 27.25
CA LEU A 274 -20.80 11.68 26.98
C LEU A 274 -20.97 10.66 28.10
N LYS A 275 -20.68 9.39 27.79
CA LYS A 275 -20.54 8.31 28.79
C LYS A 275 -19.07 8.16 29.20
N SER A 276 -18.83 7.60 30.39
CA SER A 276 -17.47 7.35 30.90
C SER A 276 -16.66 6.38 30.02
N GLN A 277 -17.35 5.42 29.39
CA GLN A 277 -16.76 4.44 28.48
C GLN A 277 -16.49 4.97 27.06
N ASP A 278 -16.84 6.23 26.77
CA ASP A 278 -16.64 6.79 25.43
C ASP A 278 -15.16 7.04 25.17
N THR A 279 -14.74 6.87 23.91
CA THR A 279 -13.43 7.31 23.44
C THR A 279 -13.61 8.56 22.58
N ILE A 280 -12.81 9.58 22.89
CA ILE A 280 -12.76 10.84 22.15
C ILE A 280 -11.64 10.71 21.13
N LEU A 281 -11.93 11.08 19.90
CA LEU A 281 -11.08 10.89 18.75
C LEU A 281 -10.88 12.22 18.04
N MET A 282 -9.68 12.43 17.52
CA MET A 282 -9.33 13.59 16.71
C MET A 282 -8.73 13.14 15.38
N ASN A 283 -9.33 13.58 14.27
CA ASN A 283 -8.83 13.28 12.93
C ASN A 283 -7.82 14.34 12.48
N LEU A 284 -6.65 13.88 12.07
CA LEU A 284 -5.65 14.69 11.42
C LEU A 284 -5.33 14.12 10.04
N TYR A 285 -5.19 15.00 9.05
CA TYR A 285 -4.95 14.60 7.67
C TYR A 285 -3.67 15.21 7.14
N LYS A 286 -2.94 14.42 6.35
CA LYS A 286 -1.76 14.88 5.62
C LYS A 286 -1.82 14.36 4.19
N ARG A 287 -1.52 15.22 3.22
CA ARG A 287 -1.37 14.78 1.82
C ARG A 287 -0.14 13.91 1.66
N VAL A 288 -0.31 12.79 0.97
CA VAL A 288 0.76 11.84 0.68
C VAL A 288 0.90 11.73 -0.83
N TYR A 289 2.14 11.84 -1.28
CA TYR A 289 2.52 11.66 -2.68
C TYR A 289 3.14 10.28 -2.89
N PRO A 290 2.91 9.66 -4.07
CA PRO A 290 3.67 8.49 -4.48
C PRO A 290 5.15 8.86 -4.57
N LYS A 291 6.02 7.90 -4.28
CA LYS A 291 7.46 8.10 -4.43
C LYS A 291 7.90 7.64 -5.81
N TRP A 292 8.93 8.28 -6.35
CA TRP A 292 9.52 7.87 -7.62
C TRP A 292 10.37 6.62 -7.46
N THR A 293 9.86 5.47 -7.87
CA THR A 293 10.61 4.19 -7.82
C THR A 293 10.36 3.32 -9.05
N TYR A 294 10.07 3.95 -10.17
CA TYR A 294 9.84 3.25 -11.43
C TYR A 294 11.12 2.54 -11.88
N ILE A 295 11.04 1.22 -12.06
CA ILE A 295 12.10 0.40 -12.64
C ILE A 295 11.46 -0.46 -13.74
N SER A 296 11.96 -0.32 -14.98
CA SER A 296 11.43 -1.02 -16.16
C SER A 296 11.91 -2.47 -16.26
N GLN A 297 13.04 -2.80 -15.66
CA GLN A 297 13.61 -4.15 -15.67
C GLN A 297 12.90 -5.02 -14.64
N VAL A 298 12.15 -6.01 -15.10
CA VAL A 298 11.51 -7.04 -14.26
C VAL A 298 12.12 -8.39 -14.64
N HIS A 299 12.72 -9.08 -13.67
CA HIS A 299 13.26 -10.42 -13.90
C HIS A 299 12.11 -11.39 -14.19
N SER A 300 12.30 -12.25 -15.19
CA SER A 300 11.40 -13.34 -15.47
C SER A 300 11.30 -14.25 -14.24
N PRO A 301 10.10 -14.77 -13.93
CA PRO A 301 9.99 -15.88 -13.00
C PRO A 301 10.78 -17.07 -13.55
N ASP A 302 11.63 -17.71 -12.74
CA ASP A 302 12.31 -18.96 -13.09
C ASP A 302 11.28 -20.08 -13.13
N ILE A 303 10.97 -20.59 -14.33
CA ILE A 303 9.97 -21.65 -14.53
C ILE A 303 10.53 -23.04 -14.11
N SER A 304 11.81 -23.13 -13.76
CA SER A 304 12.52 -24.40 -13.57
C SER A 304 12.27 -25.16 -12.26
N THR A 305 11.37 -24.72 -11.38
CA THR A 305 11.15 -25.37 -10.06
C THR A 305 9.69 -25.70 -9.75
N GLN A 306 8.87 -25.99 -10.77
CA GLN A 306 7.54 -26.59 -10.59
C GLN A 306 7.30 -27.73 -11.58
N ALA A 307 8.08 -28.81 -11.47
CA ALA A 307 7.56 -30.12 -11.80
C ALA A 307 7.12 -30.76 -10.47
N PRO A 308 5.82 -31.04 -10.24
CA PRO A 308 5.46 -31.94 -9.17
C PRO A 308 6.10 -33.29 -9.48
N SER A 309 6.92 -33.81 -8.57
CA SER A 309 7.45 -35.16 -8.63
C SER A 309 6.30 -36.16 -8.45
N SER A 310 5.52 -36.40 -9.50
CA SER A 310 4.60 -37.53 -9.59
C SER A 310 5.43 -38.79 -9.91
N ALA A 311 6.22 -39.24 -8.93
CA ALA A 311 6.97 -40.49 -8.99
C ALA A 311 7.32 -40.98 -7.57
N ALA A 312 6.29 -41.20 -6.74
CA ALA A 312 6.39 -42.00 -5.52
C ALA A 312 4.98 -42.38 -5.03
N SER A 313 4.28 -43.21 -5.80
CA SER A 313 3.04 -43.86 -5.37
C SER A 313 2.76 -45.04 -6.29
N SER A 314 3.58 -46.08 -6.20
CA SER A 314 3.30 -47.37 -6.84
C SER A 314 4.13 -48.49 -6.22
N THR A 315 3.99 -48.70 -4.91
CA THR A 315 4.40 -49.95 -4.25
C THR A 315 3.85 -49.95 -2.82
N LEU A 316 2.54 -50.17 -2.62
CA LEU A 316 1.99 -50.62 -1.33
C LEU A 316 0.52 -51.11 -1.43
N ASP A 317 0.09 -51.66 -2.58
CA ASP A 317 -1.24 -52.29 -2.73
C ASP A 317 -1.14 -53.67 -3.42
N THR A 318 -0.26 -54.52 -2.91
CA THR A 318 -0.22 -55.94 -3.31
C THR A 318 0.16 -56.80 -2.11
N LYS A 319 -0.69 -56.81 -1.09
CA LYS A 319 -0.68 -57.79 0.01
C LYS A 319 -1.96 -57.69 0.84
N MET A 320 -3.12 -57.87 0.22
CA MET A 320 -4.36 -58.07 0.99
C MET A 320 -5.47 -58.83 0.24
N ASP A 321 -5.12 -59.77 -0.66
CA ASP A 321 -6.11 -60.63 -1.36
C ASP A 321 -5.70 -62.12 -1.45
N GLU A 322 -4.85 -62.62 -0.55
CA GLU A 322 -4.58 -64.07 -0.43
C GLU A 322 -4.69 -64.55 1.04
N LEU A 323 -5.85 -64.33 1.66
CA LEU A 323 -6.24 -64.97 2.91
C LEU A 323 -7.77 -65.13 2.98
N PHE A 324 -8.37 -65.65 1.91
CA PHE A 324 -9.67 -66.33 1.92
C PHE A 324 -9.72 -67.27 0.71
N ASP A 325 -9.00 -68.40 0.82
CA ASP A 325 -9.46 -69.75 0.44
C ASP A 325 -8.48 -70.79 1.03
#